data_AF-A0A538R4X9-F1
#
_entry.id   AF-A0A538R4X9-F1
#
_cell.length_a   1.000
_cell.length_b   1.000
_cell.length_c   1.000
_cell.angle_alpha   90.00
_cell.angle_beta   90.00
_cell.angle_gamma   90.00
#
_symmetry.space_group_name_H-M   'P 1'
#
loop_
_entity.id
_entity.type
_entity.pdbx_description
1 polymer ?
#
loop_
_entity_poly.entity_id
_entity_poly.type
_entity_poly.pdbx_seq_one_letter_code
_entity_poly.pdbx_strand_id
1 'polypeptide(L)'
;MTSSRADRTGARRAWLACAIAACAIAACASCSGPQHPAGGAGASPGPAAADTSGGEPTAMHASPGPGDTRTPIERRRDAACDHLGPKITACAVEDARADLAAGRIDQRQFDADTAPAVQRKHTEEFVKACKRASYSSRQVRVLEVCFREETRCRPLLDCLGHLDDRAPARGRD
;
A
#
# COMPACT_ATOMS: atom_id res chain seq x y z
N MET A 1 4.45 20.14 -54.86
CA MET A 1 4.38 18.70 -54.51
C MET A 1 5.77 18.21 -54.18
N THR A 2 6.12 18.08 -52.90
CA THR A 2 7.10 17.10 -52.38
C THR A 2 6.98 17.05 -50.86
N SER A 3 6.46 15.92 -50.40
CA SER A 3 6.36 15.48 -49.01
C SER A 3 7.74 15.11 -48.48
N SER A 4 8.07 15.48 -47.23
CA SER A 4 9.15 14.83 -46.48
C SER A 4 8.80 14.65 -45.00
N ARG A 5 8.47 13.39 -44.70
CA ARG A 5 8.50 12.60 -43.45
C ARG A 5 9.42 13.25 -42.38
N ALA A 6 8.93 13.62 -41.20
CA ALA A 6 8.54 12.75 -40.08
C ALA A 6 9.64 11.76 -39.66
N ASP A 7 10.67 12.24 -38.96
CA ASP A 7 11.63 11.39 -38.27
C ASP A 7 11.18 11.14 -36.82
N ARG A 8 10.90 9.86 -36.55
CA ARG A 8 10.33 9.27 -35.35
C ARG A 8 11.45 8.77 -34.45
N THR A 9 12.23 9.67 -33.87
CA THR A 9 13.39 9.30 -33.03
C THR A 9 13.10 9.30 -31.51
N GLY A 10 11.82 9.46 -31.11
CA GLY A 10 11.44 9.70 -29.71
C GLY A 10 10.96 8.51 -28.86
N ALA A 11 10.96 7.25 -29.34
CA ALA A 11 10.22 6.19 -28.63
C ALA A 11 10.91 4.82 -28.52
N ARG A 12 12.25 4.74 -28.61
CA ARG A 12 13.00 3.46 -28.55
C ARG A 12 14.15 3.41 -27.56
N ARG A 13 14.23 4.33 -26.59
CA ARG A 13 15.06 4.12 -25.39
C ARG A 13 14.19 3.59 -24.26
N ALA A 14 13.64 2.43 -24.58
CA ALA A 14 12.95 1.56 -23.69
C ALA A 14 13.99 0.82 -22.82
N TRP A 15 13.75 0.81 -21.52
CA TRP A 15 13.61 -0.45 -20.78
C TRP A 15 14.81 -1.41 -20.71
N LEU A 16 16.05 -0.90 -20.84
CA LEU A 16 17.26 -1.72 -20.78
C LEU A 16 18.22 -1.20 -19.68
N ALA A 17 17.85 -1.42 -18.42
CA ALA A 17 18.79 -1.52 -17.30
C ALA A 17 18.05 -1.83 -15.98
N CYS A 18 17.71 -3.10 -15.75
CA CYS A 18 17.79 -3.76 -14.44
C CYS A 18 17.43 -5.24 -14.59
N ALA A 19 18.24 -5.95 -15.38
CA ALA A 19 18.28 -7.40 -15.45
C ALA A 19 19.70 -7.86 -15.10
N ILE A 20 20.13 -7.59 -13.86
CA ILE A 20 21.34 -8.11 -13.20
C ILE A 20 20.99 -7.97 -11.69
N ALA A 21 20.94 -8.98 -10.82
CA ALA A 21 21.73 -10.18 -10.69
C ALA A 21 20.91 -11.30 -10.05
N ALA A 22 20.97 -12.49 -10.65
CA ALA A 22 20.74 -13.73 -9.93
C ALA A 22 21.94 -13.95 -8.99
N CYS A 23 21.75 -13.77 -7.69
CA CYS A 23 22.60 -14.39 -6.68
C CYS A 23 21.82 -15.57 -6.08
N ALA A 24 22.15 -16.76 -6.56
CA ALA A 24 22.04 -17.96 -5.76
C ALA A 24 22.98 -17.81 -4.54
N ILE A 25 22.56 -18.31 -3.37
CA ILE A 25 23.33 -19.22 -2.50
C ILE A 25 22.61 -19.41 -1.15
N ALA A 26 22.59 -20.68 -0.75
CA ALA A 26 22.50 -21.24 0.60
C ALA A 26 21.16 -21.23 1.35
N ALA A 27 20.55 -22.42 1.33
CA ALA A 27 19.75 -22.95 2.41
C ALA A 27 20.50 -22.91 3.76
N CYS A 28 19.82 -22.40 4.79
CA CYS A 28 20.07 -22.78 6.18
C CYS A 28 18.83 -23.50 6.69
N ALA A 29 18.98 -24.81 6.86
CA ALA A 29 18.07 -25.66 7.58
C ALA A 29 18.14 -25.38 9.09
N SER A 30 17.10 -25.85 9.79
CA SER A 30 17.01 -26.14 11.21
C SER A 30 16.98 -24.98 12.21
N CYS A 31 15.81 -24.80 12.83
CA CYS A 31 15.64 -24.90 14.28
C CYS A 31 14.22 -25.39 14.56
N SER A 32 14.08 -26.72 14.63
CA SER A 32 13.00 -27.38 15.37
C SER A 32 13.28 -27.24 16.86
N GLY A 33 12.27 -26.93 17.67
CA GLY A 33 12.34 -26.99 19.13
C GLY A 33 10.96 -26.84 19.77
N PRO A 34 10.68 -27.51 20.91
CA PRO A 34 9.41 -28.19 21.14
C PRO A 34 8.44 -27.50 22.11
N GLN A 35 7.20 -27.99 21.99
CA GLN A 35 6.02 -27.96 22.86
C GLN A 35 6.25 -27.75 24.37
N HIS A 36 5.35 -27.00 25.02
CA HIS A 36 4.84 -27.25 26.39
C HIS A 36 3.67 -26.30 26.72
N PRO A 37 2.81 -26.58 27.73
CA PRO A 37 1.76 -27.58 27.70
C PRO A 37 0.35 -27.00 27.96
N ALA A 38 -0.64 -27.87 27.84
CA ALA A 38 -2.02 -27.66 28.29
C ALA A 38 -2.13 -27.48 29.82
N GLY A 39 -3.09 -26.66 30.26
CA GLY A 39 -3.55 -26.66 31.65
C GLY A 39 -4.51 -25.50 31.96
N GLY A 40 -5.80 -25.80 32.08
CA GLY A 40 -6.77 -24.87 32.66
C GLY A 40 -8.21 -25.04 32.22
N ALA A 41 -8.82 -26.19 32.54
CA ALA A 41 -10.27 -26.29 32.61
C ALA A 41 -10.76 -25.49 33.82
N GLY A 42 -11.75 -24.61 33.62
CA GLY A 42 -12.41 -23.88 34.70
C GLY A 42 -13.76 -23.36 34.21
N ALA A 43 -14.81 -24.09 34.58
CA ALA A 43 -16.18 -23.90 34.15
C ALA A 43 -16.81 -22.55 34.55
N SER A 44 -17.75 -22.10 33.73
CA SER A 44 -18.72 -21.02 34.02
C SER A 44 -19.51 -21.27 35.30
N PRO A 45 -20.02 -20.21 35.93
CA PRO A 45 -21.44 -19.90 35.70
C PRO A 45 -21.72 -18.38 35.54
N GLY A 46 -22.63 -18.03 34.62
CA GLY A 46 -23.43 -16.80 34.73
C GLY A 46 -24.46 -16.91 35.86
N PRO A 47 -25.36 -15.94 36.11
CA PRO A 47 -25.82 -14.88 35.21
C PRO A 47 -25.91 -13.48 35.84
N ALA A 48 -26.12 -12.44 35.03
CA ALA A 48 -27.18 -11.43 35.19
C ALA A 48 -26.87 -10.18 34.33
N ALA A 49 -27.87 -9.82 33.53
CA ALA A 49 -27.89 -8.65 32.68
C ALA A 49 -27.93 -7.34 33.47
N ALA A 50 -27.25 -6.33 32.94
CA ALA A 50 -27.67 -4.93 33.02
C ALA A 50 -27.15 -4.22 31.76
N ASP A 51 -28.08 -3.85 30.89
CA ASP A 51 -27.95 -2.89 29.80
C ASP A 51 -27.02 -1.72 30.15
N THR A 52 -26.23 -1.26 29.17
CA THR A 52 -26.29 0.13 28.66
C THR A 52 -25.25 0.32 27.55
N SER A 53 -25.77 0.62 26.36
CA SER A 53 -25.11 1.32 25.26
C SER A 53 -24.10 0.55 24.41
N GLY A 54 -24.65 -0.15 23.41
CA GLY A 54 -23.96 -0.43 22.16
C GLY A 54 -23.55 0.87 21.47
N GLY A 55 -22.27 1.19 21.54
CA GLY A 55 -21.62 2.07 20.57
C GLY A 55 -21.08 1.20 19.44
N GLU A 56 -21.95 0.78 18.51
CA GLU A 56 -21.47 0.51 17.16
C GLU A 56 -20.70 1.77 16.73
N PRO A 57 -19.47 1.68 16.21
CA PRO A 57 -18.93 2.78 15.45
C PRO A 57 -19.88 2.90 14.26
N THR A 58 -20.81 3.85 14.34
CA THR A 58 -21.62 4.30 13.21
C THR A 58 -20.59 4.67 12.15
N ALA A 59 -20.38 3.74 11.22
CA ALA A 59 -19.80 4.05 9.94
C ALA A 59 -20.70 5.16 9.43
N MET A 60 -20.23 6.41 9.52
CA MET A 60 -20.86 7.55 8.90
C MET A 60 -20.99 7.20 7.43
N HIS A 61 -22.11 6.59 7.08
CA HIS A 61 -22.55 6.38 5.73
C HIS A 61 -22.92 7.77 5.29
N ALA A 62 -21.93 8.51 4.79
CA ALA A 62 -22.19 9.64 3.92
C ALA A 62 -23.13 9.10 2.84
N SER A 63 -24.42 9.43 2.96
CA SER A 63 -25.41 9.06 1.96
C SER A 63 -24.86 9.55 0.62
N PRO A 64 -24.71 8.67 -0.38
CA PRO A 64 -24.19 9.08 -1.66
C PRO A 64 -25.05 10.23 -2.18
N GLY A 65 -24.41 11.32 -2.58
CA GLY A 65 -25.10 12.41 -3.26
C GLY A 65 -25.85 11.83 -4.48
N PRO A 66 -26.96 12.44 -4.88
CA PRO A 66 -27.73 11.97 -6.03
C PRO A 66 -26.82 11.97 -7.27
N GLY A 67 -26.33 10.79 -7.67
CA GLY A 67 -25.40 10.61 -8.79
C GLY A 67 -24.15 9.77 -8.50
N ASP A 68 -23.82 9.44 -7.24
CA ASP A 68 -22.69 8.54 -6.97
C ASP A 68 -23.08 7.07 -7.19
N THR A 69 -22.66 6.50 -8.33
CA THR A 69 -22.91 5.11 -8.70
C THR A 69 -21.90 4.12 -8.08
N ARG A 70 -20.90 4.61 -7.33
CA ARG A 70 -19.87 3.76 -6.73
C ARG A 70 -20.44 2.93 -5.59
N THR A 71 -20.00 1.69 -5.52
CA THR A 71 -20.31 0.77 -4.42
C THR A 71 -19.68 1.25 -3.09
N PRO A 72 -20.18 0.81 -1.92
CA PRO A 72 -19.58 1.18 -0.63
C PRO A 72 -18.09 0.82 -0.51
N ILE A 73 -17.65 -0.30 -1.10
CA ILE A 73 -16.25 -0.72 -1.08
C ILE A 73 -15.37 0.19 -1.94
N GLU A 74 -15.86 0.61 -3.12
CA GLU A 74 -15.13 1.54 -3.99
C GLU A 74 -14.95 2.91 -3.32
N ARG A 75 -15.98 3.42 -2.64
CA ARG A 75 -15.87 4.70 -1.90
C ARG A 75 -14.81 4.62 -0.80
N ARG A 76 -14.81 3.54 -0.03
CA ARG A 76 -13.82 3.30 1.03
C ARG A 76 -12.40 3.19 0.48
N ARG A 77 -12.22 2.41 -0.59
CA ARG A 77 -10.94 2.33 -1.32
C ARG A 77 -10.50 3.70 -1.79
N ASP A 78 -11.38 4.44 -2.47
CA ASP A 78 -11.05 5.73 -3.06
C ASP A 78 -10.57 6.71 -1.99
N ALA A 79 -11.28 6.79 -0.86
CA ALA A 79 -10.89 7.61 0.28
C ALA A 79 -9.53 7.18 0.87
N ALA A 80 -9.31 5.87 1.07
CA ALA A 80 -8.04 5.36 1.58
C ALA A 80 -6.88 5.69 0.62
N CYS A 81 -7.08 5.53 -0.69
CA CYS A 81 -6.09 5.89 -1.71
C CYS A 81 -5.78 7.40 -1.70
N ASP A 82 -6.79 8.26 -1.58
CA ASP A 82 -6.61 9.72 -1.52
C ASP A 82 -5.82 10.15 -0.29
N HIS A 83 -6.03 9.51 0.86
CA HIS A 83 -5.28 9.76 2.07
C HIS A 83 -3.85 9.20 2.04
N LEU A 84 -3.65 8.03 1.44
CA LEU A 84 -2.34 7.39 1.34
C LEU A 84 -1.40 8.10 0.37
N GLY A 85 -1.91 8.62 -0.75
CA GLY A 85 -1.07 9.23 -1.81
C GLY A 85 -0.06 10.25 -1.28
N PRO A 86 -0.49 11.33 -0.60
CA PRO A 86 0.42 12.33 -0.04
C PRO A 86 1.41 11.74 0.97
N LYS A 87 0.98 10.75 1.77
CA LYS A 87 1.81 10.12 2.79
C LYS A 87 2.91 9.26 2.17
N ILE A 88 2.59 8.49 1.15
CA ILE A 88 3.57 7.70 0.39
C ILE A 88 4.59 8.61 -0.31
N THR A 89 4.13 9.71 -0.90
CA THR A 89 5.03 10.70 -1.51
C THR A 89 5.96 11.34 -0.47
N ALA A 90 5.44 11.69 0.72
CA ALA A 90 6.27 12.20 1.81
C ALA A 90 7.34 11.18 2.22
N CYS A 91 6.99 9.90 2.29
CA CYS A 91 7.95 8.83 2.57
C CYS A 91 9.04 8.70 1.50
N ALA A 92 8.70 8.83 0.22
CA ALA A 92 9.69 8.84 -0.85
C ALA A 92 10.68 10.03 -0.72
N VAL A 93 10.21 11.20 -0.27
CA VAL A 93 11.08 12.36 -0.02
C VAL A 93 12.00 12.12 1.18
N GLU A 94 11.52 11.47 2.24
CA GLU A 94 12.35 11.08 3.38
C GLU A 94 13.45 10.08 2.97
N ASP A 95 13.11 9.09 2.16
CA ASP A 95 14.08 8.13 1.62
C ASP A 95 15.11 8.84 0.72
N ALA A 96 14.68 9.73 -0.17
CA ALA A 96 15.59 10.53 -1.00
C ALA A 96 16.53 11.41 -0.14
N ARG A 97 16.04 11.95 0.98
CA ARG A 97 16.88 12.71 1.91
C ARG A 97 17.91 11.82 2.60
N ALA A 98 17.54 10.59 2.97
CA ALA A 98 18.47 9.61 3.51
C ALA A 98 19.53 9.19 2.47
N ASP A 99 19.14 9.07 1.19
CA ASP A 99 20.05 8.79 0.08
C ASP A 99 21.05 9.93 -0.14
N LEU A 100 20.59 11.19 -0.08
CA LEU A 100 21.43 12.38 -0.16
C LEU A 100 22.44 12.42 1.00
N ALA A 101 21.98 12.20 2.24
CA ALA A 101 22.83 12.19 3.43
C ALA A 101 23.87 11.06 3.38
N ALA A 102 23.54 9.93 2.77
CA ALA A 102 24.44 8.81 2.54
C ALA A 102 25.39 9.01 1.34
N GLY A 103 25.29 10.12 0.60
CA GLY A 103 26.08 10.39 -0.59
C GLY A 103 25.74 9.50 -1.79
N ARG A 104 24.56 8.87 -1.79
CA ARG A 104 24.08 8.01 -2.90
C ARG A 104 23.50 8.82 -4.07
N ILE A 105 22.99 10.01 -3.78
CA ILE A 105 22.57 11.01 -4.77
C ILE A 105 23.18 12.37 -4.43
N ASP A 106 23.33 13.23 -5.44
CA ASP A 106 23.76 14.62 -5.22
C ASP A 106 22.57 15.56 -4.96
N GLN A 107 22.85 16.79 -4.52
CA GLN A 107 21.83 17.80 -4.24
C GLN A 107 20.96 18.11 -5.46
N ARG A 108 21.57 18.14 -6.66
CA ARG A 108 20.86 18.48 -7.90
C ARG A 108 19.83 17.41 -8.25
N GLN A 109 20.19 16.14 -8.09
CA GLN A 109 19.29 15.00 -8.28
C GLN A 109 18.17 15.02 -7.23
N PHE A 110 18.51 15.24 -5.96
CA PHE A 110 17.51 15.38 -4.90
C PHE A 110 16.48 16.50 -5.21
N ASP A 111 16.94 17.68 -5.61
CA ASP A 111 16.07 18.82 -5.93
C ASP A 111 15.19 18.52 -7.15
N ALA A 112 15.72 17.82 -8.15
CA ALA A 112 14.97 17.43 -9.34
C ALA A 112 13.87 16.41 -9.00
N ASP A 113 14.20 15.38 -8.22
CA ASP A 113 13.28 14.28 -7.89
C ASP A 113 12.23 14.68 -6.84
N THR A 114 12.58 15.61 -5.95
CA THR A 114 11.69 16.10 -4.88
C THR A 114 11.04 17.44 -5.22
N ALA A 115 11.16 17.93 -6.45
CA ALA A 115 10.48 19.16 -6.87
C ALA A 115 8.95 19.06 -6.63
N PRO A 116 8.27 20.14 -6.18
CA PRO A 116 6.83 20.09 -5.86
C PRO A 116 5.94 19.60 -7.00
N ALA A 117 6.29 19.92 -8.25
CA ALA A 117 5.57 19.45 -9.43
C ALA A 117 5.72 17.93 -9.64
N VAL A 118 6.89 17.39 -9.31
CA VAL A 118 7.20 15.95 -9.41
C VAL A 118 6.47 15.19 -8.30
N GLN A 119 6.54 15.66 -7.05
CA GLN A 119 5.78 15.09 -5.92
C GLN A 119 4.26 15.05 -6.18
N ARG A 120 3.68 16.15 -6.69
CA ARG A 120 2.26 16.19 -7.05
C ARG A 120 1.91 15.15 -8.10
N LYS A 121 2.72 15.06 -9.16
CA LYS A 121 2.51 14.08 -10.24
C LYS A 121 2.60 12.64 -9.73
N HIS A 122 3.59 12.32 -8.90
CA HIS A 122 3.70 10.99 -8.28
C HIS A 122 2.49 10.66 -7.40
N THR A 123 2.00 11.65 -6.63
CA THR A 123 0.80 11.49 -5.81
C THR A 123 -0.43 11.20 -6.69
N GLU A 124 -0.64 11.97 -7.76
CA GLU A 124 -1.74 11.77 -8.71
C GLU A 124 -1.67 10.40 -9.39
N GLU A 125 -0.47 9.99 -9.83
CA GLU A 125 -0.24 8.69 -10.47
C GLU A 125 -0.50 7.53 -9.51
N PHE A 126 -0.03 7.63 -8.26
CA PHE A 126 -0.31 6.64 -7.22
C PHE A 126 -1.81 6.54 -6.94
N VAL A 127 -2.49 7.66 -6.68
CA VAL A 127 -3.93 7.69 -6.37
C VAL A 127 -4.72 7.07 -7.52
N LYS A 128 -4.38 7.43 -8.76
CA LYS A 128 -5.01 6.87 -9.96
C LYS A 128 -4.79 5.36 -10.07
N ALA A 129 -3.57 4.87 -9.85
CA ALA A 129 -3.28 3.43 -9.87
C ALA A 129 -4.01 2.68 -8.75
N CYS A 130 -3.96 3.20 -7.53
CA CYS A 130 -4.62 2.66 -6.35
C CYS A 130 -6.14 2.54 -6.56
N LYS A 131 -6.79 3.57 -7.10
CA LYS A 131 -8.23 3.57 -7.40
C LYS A 131 -8.62 2.62 -8.54
N ARG A 132 -7.72 2.35 -9.49
CA ARG A 132 -7.99 1.38 -10.57
C ARG A 132 -7.82 -0.07 -10.12
N ALA A 133 -7.10 -0.33 -9.04
CA ALA A 133 -6.92 -1.67 -8.52
C ALA A 133 -8.24 -2.24 -7.97
N SER A 134 -8.41 -3.55 -8.17
CA SER A 134 -9.52 -4.31 -7.60
C SER A 134 -9.07 -4.91 -6.27
N TYR A 135 -9.58 -4.36 -5.17
CA TYR A 135 -9.30 -4.84 -3.83
C TYR A 135 -10.49 -5.60 -3.25
N SER A 136 -10.19 -6.69 -2.56
CA SER A 136 -11.13 -7.35 -1.66
C SER A 136 -11.44 -6.48 -0.44
N SER A 137 -12.55 -6.75 0.24
CA SER A 137 -12.92 -6.04 1.49
C SER A 137 -11.78 -6.07 2.53
N ARG A 138 -11.04 -7.18 2.61
CA ARG A 138 -9.87 -7.33 3.50
C ARG A 138 -8.73 -6.38 3.11
N GLN A 139 -8.40 -6.29 1.83
CA GLN A 139 -7.34 -5.39 1.34
C GLN A 139 -7.72 -3.92 1.54
N VAL A 140 -8.99 -3.55 1.31
CA VAL A 140 -9.45 -2.18 1.63
C VAL A 140 -9.30 -1.88 3.12
N ARG A 141 -9.57 -2.85 3.99
CA ARG A 141 -9.33 -2.69 5.44
C ARG A 141 -7.84 -2.52 5.76
N VAL A 142 -6.94 -3.22 5.07
CA VAL A 142 -5.48 -3.03 5.22
C VAL A 142 -5.11 -1.59 4.86
N LEU A 143 -5.58 -1.06 3.71
CA LEU A 143 -5.32 0.35 3.34
C LEU A 143 -5.76 1.33 4.44
N GLU A 144 -6.96 1.14 4.99
CA GLU A 144 -7.51 2.00 6.05
C GLU A 144 -6.77 1.89 7.38
N VAL A 145 -6.33 0.69 7.76
CA VAL A 145 -5.62 0.43 9.02
C VAL A 145 -4.19 0.93 8.92
N CYS A 146 -3.45 0.57 7.87
CA CYS A 146 -2.08 1.03 7.68
C CYS A 146 -1.99 2.55 7.68
N PHE A 147 -2.93 3.23 7.01
CA PHE A 147 -2.94 4.70 7.03
C PHE A 147 -3.10 5.29 8.44
N ARG A 148 -3.97 4.70 9.25
CA ARG A 148 -4.37 5.23 10.57
C ARG A 148 -3.35 4.92 11.67
N GLU A 149 -2.87 3.68 11.71
CA GLU A 149 -2.02 3.17 12.79
C GLU A 149 -0.55 3.52 12.54
N GLU A 150 -0.08 3.45 11.29
CA GLU A 150 1.34 3.62 11.00
C GLU A 150 1.70 5.09 10.77
N THR A 151 2.41 5.70 11.72
CA THR A 151 2.81 7.11 11.62
C THR A 151 4.16 7.32 10.96
N ARG A 152 4.99 6.27 10.87
CA ARG A 152 6.33 6.32 10.28
C ARG A 152 6.35 5.63 8.92
N CYS A 153 7.27 6.04 8.05
CA CYS A 153 7.32 5.56 6.67
C CYS A 153 7.63 4.08 6.54
N ARG A 154 8.64 3.58 7.25
CA ARG A 154 9.02 2.15 7.19
C ARG A 154 7.88 1.21 7.62
N PRO A 155 7.26 1.37 8.80
CA PRO A 155 6.11 0.55 9.19
C PRO A 155 4.90 0.69 8.25
N LEU A 156 4.63 1.89 7.72
CA LEU A 156 3.56 2.10 6.76
C LEU A 156 3.77 1.27 5.49
N LEU A 157 4.98 1.33 4.92
CA LEU A 157 5.33 0.59 3.70
C LEU A 157 5.31 -0.92 3.94
N ASP A 158 5.80 -1.38 5.09
CA ASP A 158 5.75 -2.79 5.49
C ASP A 158 4.29 -3.27 5.63
N CYS A 159 3.43 -2.47 6.29
CA CYS A 159 2.01 -2.78 6.44
C CYS A 159 1.28 -2.89 5.09
N LEU A 160 1.59 -1.99 4.15
CA LEU A 160 1.02 -2.04 2.80
C LEU A 160 1.54 -3.22 1.97
N GLY A 161 2.68 -3.81 2.33
CA GLY A 161 3.18 -5.05 1.70
C GLY A 161 2.20 -6.23 1.82
N HIS A 162 1.33 -6.22 2.83
CA HIS A 162 0.29 -7.24 3.01
C HIS A 162 -0.89 -7.13 2.03
N LEU A 163 -0.92 -6.10 1.17
CA LEU A 163 -1.95 -6.00 0.14
C LEU A 163 -1.85 -7.12 -0.89
N ASP A 164 -0.64 -7.60 -1.17
CA ASP A 164 -0.39 -8.62 -2.19
C ASP A 164 -0.45 -10.06 -1.66
N ASP A 165 -0.73 -10.23 -0.36
CA ASP A 165 -1.04 -11.53 0.26
C ASP A 165 -2.41 -12.03 -0.21
N ARG A 166 -2.53 -12.27 -1.53
CA ARG A 166 -3.56 -13.13 -2.09
C ARG A 166 -3.40 -14.47 -1.40
N ALA A 167 -4.37 -14.82 -0.54
CA ALA A 167 -4.51 -16.18 -0.06
C ALA A 167 -4.32 -17.10 -1.27
N PRO A 168 -3.41 -18.10 -1.20
CA PRO A 168 -3.09 -18.95 -2.33
C PRO A 168 -4.40 -19.42 -2.92
N ALA A 169 -4.58 -19.20 -4.23
CA ALA A 169 -5.78 -19.60 -4.94
C ALA A 169 -6.00 -21.07 -4.59
N ARG A 170 -7.00 -21.35 -3.73
CA ARG A 170 -7.31 -22.72 -3.34
C ARG A 170 -7.62 -23.42 -4.64
N GLY A 171 -6.71 -24.29 -5.06
CA GLY A 171 -6.86 -25.15 -6.23
C GLY A 171 -8.22 -25.78 -6.14
N ARG A 172 -9.05 -25.47 -7.14
CA ARG A 172 -10.34 -26.11 -7.31
C ARG A 172 -10.01 -27.37 -8.12
N ASP A 173 -9.60 -28.43 -7.40
CA ASP A 173 -9.53 -29.79 -7.93
C ASP A 173 -10.96 -30.35 -8.09
#